data_AF-A0AAN1A4V7-F1
#
_entry.id   AF-A0AAN1A4V7-F1
#
_cell.length_a   1.000
_cell.length_b   1.000
_cell.length_c   1.000
_cell.angle_alpha   90.00
_cell.angle_beta   90.00
_cell.angle_gamma   90.00
#
_symmetry.space_group_name_H-M   'P 1'
#
loop_
_entity.id
_entity.type
_entity.pdbx_description
1 polymer ?
#
loop_
_entity_poly.entity_id
_entity_poly.type
_entity_poly.pdbx_seq_one_letter_code
_entity_poly.pdbx_strand_id
1 'polypeptide(L)'
;MKKILIMIVCIPLINACKPSEKDFISIGEAVVRESLKDPDSAKFESFYHKVGDNDGYVCGNVNARNSYGGYTGRKEYFVFIETESGKLKNNGPVTIVSDSDSNALEKYKLFCQ
;
A
#
# COMPACT_ATOMS: atom_id res chain seq x y z
N MET A 1 17.99 -58.53 10.46
CA MET A 1 17.13 -57.50 11.08
C MET A 1 17.88 -56.18 11.12
N LYS A 2 17.71 -55.32 10.11
CA LYS A 2 18.45 -54.06 9.97
C LYS A 2 17.45 -52.93 10.25
N LYS A 3 17.57 -52.28 11.40
CA LYS A 3 16.70 -51.17 11.81
C LYS A 3 17.03 -49.97 10.92
N ILE A 4 16.14 -49.64 9.98
CA ILE A 4 16.26 -48.44 9.15
C ILE A 4 15.72 -47.28 9.98
N LEU A 5 16.61 -46.43 10.48
CA LEU A 5 16.29 -45.18 11.16
C LEU A 5 16.05 -44.12 10.07
N ILE A 6 14.79 -43.88 9.71
CA ILE A 6 14.43 -42.81 8.77
C ILE A 6 14.48 -41.49 9.54
N MET A 7 15.59 -40.77 9.39
CA MET A 7 15.78 -39.41 9.86
C MET A 7 14.97 -38.50 8.92
N ILE A 8 13.76 -38.13 9.35
CA ILE A 8 12.90 -37.16 8.67
C ILE A 8 13.59 -35.80 8.84
N VAL A 9 14.47 -35.47 7.88
CA VAL A 9 14.99 -34.12 7.70
C VAL A 9 13.83 -33.30 7.16
N CYS A 10 13.16 -32.59 8.07
CA CYS A 10 12.18 -31.58 7.73
C CYS A 10 12.94 -30.42 7.07
N ILE A 11 13.10 -30.49 5.75
CA ILE A 11 13.63 -29.38 4.95
C ILE A 11 12.63 -28.22 5.15
N PRO A 12 13.01 -27.10 5.78
CA PRO A 12 12.15 -25.95 5.79
C PRO A 12 12.10 -25.43 4.35
N LEU A 13 10.95 -25.62 3.69
CA LEU A 13 10.61 -24.91 2.47
C LEU A 13 10.50 -23.43 2.84
N ILE A 14 11.61 -22.70 2.77
CA ILE A 14 11.61 -21.25 2.87
C ILE A 14 10.99 -20.74 1.57
N ASN A 15 9.66 -20.73 1.51
CA ASN A 15 8.94 -20.06 0.45
C ASN A 15 9.15 -18.55 0.67
N ALA A 16 10.19 -18.00 0.02
CA ALA A 16 10.30 -16.56 -0.15
C ALA A 16 9.15 -16.11 -1.06
N CYS A 17 7.97 -15.87 -0.47
CA CYS A 17 6.84 -15.27 -1.15
C CYS A 17 7.24 -13.84 -1.52
N LYS A 18 7.34 -13.57 -2.83
CA LYS A 18 7.39 -12.20 -3.33
C LYS A 18 6.06 -11.51 -3.00
N PRO A 19 6.07 -10.22 -2.62
CA PRO A 19 4.84 -9.49 -2.36
C PRO A 19 3.98 -9.44 -3.63
N SER A 20 2.68 -9.68 -3.46
CA SER A 20 1.69 -9.51 -4.52
C SER A 20 1.27 -8.04 -4.62
N GLU A 21 0.66 -7.67 -5.75
CA GLU A 21 0.07 -6.34 -5.95
C GLU A 21 -0.88 -5.93 -4.81
N LYS A 22 -1.66 -6.88 -4.30
CA LYS A 22 -2.59 -6.66 -3.18
C LYS A 22 -1.88 -6.31 -1.88
N ASP A 23 -0.66 -6.83 -1.68
CA ASP A 23 0.15 -6.52 -0.50
C ASP A 23 0.62 -5.07 -0.57
N PHE A 24 1.09 -4.62 -1.74
CA PHE A 24 1.44 -3.22 -1.97
C PHE A 24 0.25 -2.29 -1.74
N ILE A 25 -0.92 -2.60 -2.32
CA ILE A 25 -2.14 -1.81 -2.11
C ILE A 25 -2.48 -1.73 -0.62
N SER A 26 -2.46 -2.85 0.08
CA SER A 26 -2.79 -2.90 1.52
C SER A 26 -1.83 -2.05 2.35
N ILE A 27 -0.54 -2.07 2.02
CA ILE A 27 0.50 -1.26 2.66
C ILE A 27 0.27 0.23 2.38
N GLY A 28 0.05 0.62 1.13
CA GLY A 28 -0.19 2.02 0.76
C GLY A 28 -1.46 2.58 1.39
N GLU A 29 -2.54 1.79 1.41
CA GLU A 29 -3.78 2.18 2.11
C GLU A 29 -3.56 2.33 3.62
N ALA A 30 -2.77 1.47 4.24
CA ALA A 30 -2.43 1.61 5.67
C ALA A 30 -1.71 2.94 5.94
N VAL A 31 -0.70 3.26 5.12
CA VAL A 31 0.04 4.52 5.20
C VAL A 31 -0.88 5.73 5.01
N VAL A 32 -1.77 5.70 4.02
CA VAL A 32 -2.69 6.82 3.76
C VAL A 32 -3.71 6.94 4.88
N ARG A 33 -4.23 5.81 5.38
CA ARG A 33 -5.21 5.75 6.46
C ARG A 33 -4.70 6.45 7.73
N GLU A 34 -3.44 6.26 8.08
CA GLU A 34 -2.80 6.91 9.24
C GLU A 34 -2.70 8.45 9.10
N SER A 35 -2.74 8.98 7.88
CA SER A 35 -2.69 10.44 7.63
C SER A 35 -4.06 11.13 7.77
N LEU A 36 -5.16 10.36 7.85
CA LEU A 36 -6.52 10.89 7.83
C LEU A 36 -6.99 11.37 9.21
N LYS A 37 -7.99 12.26 9.23
CA LYS A 37 -8.60 12.73 10.48
C LYS A 37 -9.41 11.66 11.21
N ASP A 38 -10.06 10.77 10.46
CA ASP A 38 -10.77 9.59 10.98
C ASP A 38 -10.31 8.36 10.18
N PRO A 39 -9.23 7.68 10.62
CA PRO A 39 -8.67 6.50 9.96
C PRO A 39 -9.68 5.36 9.74
N ASP A 40 -10.55 5.10 10.71
CA ASP A 40 -11.50 3.98 10.67
C ASP A 40 -12.65 4.21 9.69
N SER A 41 -12.91 5.47 9.32
CA SER A 41 -13.94 5.83 8.33
C SER A 41 -13.52 5.62 6.88
N ALA A 42 -12.23 5.39 6.64
CA ALA A 42 -11.62 5.50 5.33
C ALA A 42 -12.13 4.42 4.36
N LYS A 43 -12.60 4.88 3.21
CA LYS A 43 -13.04 4.04 2.09
C LYS A 43 -12.13 4.27 0.91
N PHE A 44 -11.51 3.20 0.44
CA PHE A 44 -10.49 3.24 -0.59
C PHE A 44 -10.96 2.56 -1.88
N GLU A 45 -10.56 3.13 -3.00
CA GLU A 45 -10.58 2.53 -4.34
C GLU A 45 -9.17 2.67 -4.90
N SER A 46 -8.33 1.65 -4.69
CA SER A 46 -6.88 1.75 -4.89
C SER A 46 -6.38 0.81 -5.99
N PHE A 47 -5.29 1.20 -6.63
CA PHE A 47 -4.51 0.38 -7.55
C PHE A 47 -3.01 0.65 -7.35
N TYR A 48 -2.18 -0.30 -7.80
CA TYR A 48 -0.74 -0.21 -7.66
C TYR A 48 -0.07 0.02 -9.02
N HIS A 49 0.78 1.03 -9.08
CA HIS A 49 1.65 1.31 -10.20
C HIS A 49 3.08 0.90 -9.84
N LYS A 50 3.55 -0.20 -10.43
CA LYS A 50 4.88 -0.76 -10.17
C LYS A 50 5.97 0.15 -10.76
N VAL A 51 6.97 0.51 -9.96
CA VAL A 51 8.20 1.21 -10.42
C VAL A 51 9.38 0.25 -10.43
N GLY A 52 9.58 -0.48 -9.34
CA GLY A 52 10.60 -1.50 -9.15
C GLY A 52 10.03 -2.81 -8.62
N ASP A 53 10.89 -3.79 -8.37
CA ASP A 53 10.45 -5.11 -7.88
C ASP A 53 9.85 -5.06 -6.47
N ASN A 54 10.30 -4.12 -5.65
CA ASN A 54 9.85 -3.96 -4.28
C ASN A 54 9.30 -2.56 -3.99
N ASP A 55 9.07 -1.75 -5.04
CA ASP A 55 8.65 -0.35 -4.88
C ASP A 55 7.72 0.12 -6.00
N GLY A 56 6.92 1.13 -5.68
CA GLY A 56 5.96 1.70 -6.61
C GLY A 56 5.01 2.69 -5.94
N TYR A 57 4.04 3.16 -6.70
CA TYR A 57 3.01 4.07 -6.21
C TYR A 57 1.73 3.31 -5.93
N VAL A 58 1.13 3.54 -4.77
CA VAL A 58 -0.26 3.20 -4.53
C VAL A 58 -1.07 4.45 -4.76
N CYS A 59 -1.98 4.35 -5.72
CA CYS A 59 -2.81 5.45 -6.19
C CYS A 59 -4.28 5.07 -6.06
N GLY A 60 -5.14 6.07 -6.09
CA GLY A 60 -6.57 5.83 -6.22
C GLY A 60 -7.39 6.93 -5.57
N ASN A 61 -8.54 6.54 -5.05
CA ASN A 61 -9.43 7.45 -4.35
C ASN A 61 -9.62 7.06 -2.89
N VAL A 62 -9.71 8.08 -2.03
CA VAL A 62 -10.04 7.93 -0.61
C VAL A 62 -11.20 8.86 -0.24
N ASN A 63 -12.13 8.35 0.54
CA ASN A 63 -13.17 9.15 1.20
C ASN A 63 -13.18 8.84 2.69
N ALA A 64 -13.06 9.87 3.53
CA ALA A 64 -12.99 9.74 4.97
C ALA A 64 -13.73 10.89 5.66
N ARG A 65 -14.06 10.69 6.95
CA ARG A 65 -14.68 11.70 7.79
C ARG A 65 -13.65 12.73 8.27
N ASN A 66 -14.10 13.96 8.45
CA ASN A 66 -13.36 15.02 9.13
C ASN A 66 -13.60 14.95 10.65
N SER A 67 -12.97 15.87 11.39
CA SER A 67 -13.13 16.00 12.86
C SER A 67 -14.57 16.30 13.33
N TYR A 68 -15.46 16.68 12.43
CA TYR A 68 -16.89 16.91 12.72
C TYR A 68 -17.77 15.68 12.43
N GLY A 69 -17.18 14.56 12.01
CA GLY A 69 -17.89 13.30 11.73
C GLY A 69 -18.55 13.23 10.34
N GLY A 70 -18.33 14.22 9.47
CA GLY A 70 -18.87 14.24 8.11
C GLY A 70 -17.85 13.78 7.06
N TYR A 71 -18.28 12.99 6.08
CA TYR A 71 -17.44 12.61 4.93
C TYR A 71 -17.10 13.85 4.08
N THR A 72 -15.84 13.98 3.69
CA THR A 72 -15.35 15.16 2.94
C THR A 72 -15.45 15.03 1.42
N GLY A 73 -16.05 13.95 0.94
CA GLY A 73 -16.08 13.61 -0.48
C GLY A 73 -14.87 12.78 -0.89
N ARG A 74 -15.03 12.11 -2.04
CA ARG A 74 -14.00 11.26 -2.64
C ARG A 74 -12.89 12.13 -3.24
N LYS A 75 -11.65 11.87 -2.85
CA LYS A 75 -10.46 12.60 -3.31
C LYS A 75 -9.44 11.64 -3.89
N GLU A 76 -8.73 12.06 -4.93
CA GLU A 76 -7.58 11.31 -5.44
C GLU A 76 -6.43 11.34 -4.42
N TYR A 77 -5.66 10.27 -4.37
CA TYR A 77 -4.47 10.21 -3.54
C TYR A 77 -3.38 9.38 -4.21
N PHE A 78 -2.13 9.64 -3.83
CA PHE A 78 -1.02 8.76 -4.16
C PHE A 78 0.02 8.75 -3.04
N VAL A 79 0.73 7.64 -2.93
CA VAL A 79 1.87 7.47 -2.03
C VAL A 79 2.88 6.53 -2.65
N PHE A 80 4.16 6.90 -2.62
CA PHE A 80 5.24 5.98 -2.96
C PHE A 80 5.50 5.04 -1.79
N ILE A 81 5.67 3.75 -2.05
CA ILE A 81 6.05 2.76 -1.03
C ILE A 81 7.24 1.94 -1.52
N GLU A 82 8.15 1.66 -0.59
CA GLU A 82 9.24 0.69 -0.75
C GLU A 82 9.04 -0.40 0.29
N THR A 83 9.16 -1.65 -0.13
CA THR A 83 8.99 -2.82 0.73
C THR A 83 10.26 -3.64 0.83
N GLU A 84 10.40 -4.37 1.93
CA GLU A 84 11.44 -5.36 2.10
C GLU A 84 10.83 -6.58 2.79
N SER A 85 11.01 -7.76 2.20
CA SER A 85 10.42 -9.00 2.69
C SER A 85 8.89 -8.90 2.95
N GLY A 86 8.17 -8.18 2.07
CA GLY A 86 6.72 -8.00 2.17
C GLY A 86 6.24 -7.03 3.25
N LYS A 87 7.14 -6.25 3.87
CA LYS A 87 6.80 -5.24 4.86
C LYS A 87 7.20 -3.85 4.36
N LEU A 88 6.51 -2.82 4.85
CA LEU A 88 6.88 -1.43 4.58
C LEU A 88 8.31 -1.18 5.10
N LYS A 89 9.19 -0.72 4.21
CA LYS A 89 10.53 -0.27 4.53
C LYS A 89 10.58 1.26 4.59
N ASN A 90 10.08 1.92 3.55
CA ASN A 90 9.99 3.38 3.44
C ASN A 90 8.71 3.80 2.71
N ASN A 91 8.25 5.03 2.93
CA ASN A 91 7.20 5.66 2.15
C ASN A 91 7.59 7.09 1.75
N GLY A 92 7.04 7.53 0.61
CA GLY A 92 7.02 8.94 0.24
C GLY A 92 5.92 9.71 0.99
N PRO A 93 5.80 11.03 0.76
CA PRO A 93 4.73 11.81 1.36
C PRO A 93 3.37 11.33 0.87
N VAL A 94 2.42 11.19 1.80
CA VAL A 94 1.02 10.97 1.45
C VAL A 94 0.45 12.24 0.84
N THR A 95 -0.02 12.15 -0.39
CA THR A 95 -0.66 13.28 -1.06
C THR A 95 -2.12 12.96 -1.30
N ILE A 96 -3.01 13.76 -0.71
CA ILE A 96 -4.45 13.75 -1.02
C ILE A 96 -4.70 14.97 -1.90
N VAL A 97 -5.02 14.72 -3.16
CA VAL A 97 -5.20 15.76 -4.17
C VAL A 97 -6.45 16.58 -3.83
N SER A 98 -6.29 17.88 -3.80
CA SER A 98 -7.40 18.83 -3.73
C SER A 98 -7.58 19.51 -5.09
N ASP A 99 -8.82 19.84 -5.44
CA ASP A 99 -9.15 20.48 -6.74
C ASP A 99 -8.40 21.80 -6.99
N SER A 100 -7.97 22.49 -5.93
CA SER A 100 -7.19 23.73 -6.00
C SER A 100 -5.67 23.51 -6.16
N ASP A 101 -5.18 22.27 -6.03
CA ASP A 101 -3.75 21.94 -6.11
C ASP A 101 -3.43 21.30 -7.46
N SER A 102 -3.26 22.16 -8.47
CA SER A 102 -2.89 21.74 -9.82
C SER A 102 -1.58 20.97 -9.86
N ASN A 103 -0.65 21.21 -8.93
CA ASN A 103 0.63 20.52 -8.86
C ASN A 103 0.46 19.09 -8.37
N ALA A 104 -0.36 18.88 -7.33
CA ALA A 104 -0.70 17.53 -6.86
C ALA A 104 -1.46 16.75 -7.92
N LEU A 105 -2.35 17.39 -8.67
CA LEU A 105 -3.07 16.75 -9.78
C LEU A 105 -2.12 16.35 -10.93
N GLU A 106 -1.17 17.21 -11.29
CA GLU A 106 -0.17 16.89 -12.32
C GLU A 106 0.72 15.72 -11.87
N LYS A 107 1.17 15.70 -10.61
CA LYS A 107 1.92 14.57 -10.04
C LYS A 107 1.13 13.28 -10.02
N TYR A 108 -0.15 13.35 -9.63
CA TYR A 108 -1.03 12.18 -9.65
C TYR A 108 -1.10 11.60 -11.07
N LYS A 109 -1.30 12.43 -12.09
CA LYS A 109 -1.30 11.99 -13.49
C LYS A 109 0.06 11.42 -13.92
N LEU A 110 1.16 12.00 -13.46
CA LEU A 110 2.51 11.55 -13.81
C LEU A 110 2.86 10.19 -13.19
N PHE A 111 2.41 9.90 -11.97
CA PHE A 111 2.80 8.69 -11.22
C PHE A 111 1.78 7.57 -11.26
N CYS A 112 0.52 7.88 -11.60
CA CYS A 112 -0.60 6.95 -11.49
C CYS A 112 -1.27 6.61 -12.84
N GLN A 113 -0.85 7.21 -13.95
CA GLN A 113 -1.36 6.94 -15.31
C GLN A 113 -0.20 6.59 -16.25
#